data_AF-A0A7R8CWS3-F1
#
_entry.id   AF-A0A7R8CWS3-F1
#
_cell.length_a   1.000
_cell.length_b   1.000
_cell.length_c   1.000
_cell.angle_alpha   90.00
_cell.angle_beta   90.00
_cell.angle_gamma   90.00
#
_symmetry.space_group_name_H-M   'P 1'
#
loop_
_entity.id
_entity.type
_entity.pdbx_description
1 polymer ?
#
loop_
_entity_poly.entity_id
_entity_poly.type
_entity_poly.pdbx_seq_one_letter_code
_entity_poly.pdbx_strand_id
1 'polypeptide(L)'
;MYDPSWSAWIYYGLAGCFALLFSSIYVLWYRSPAVNWLAVLVCVASLTATLLTSFLVPVDIFLVSSFKFKNGTYQPWAEDPLVRDQTEKSVLALYYFSYTFVATFLFIILPFCYFFFDYNPEEATRYRLLRSLQFTCLSLVLIFTFALLGYFIPFKEEIPPNILLGFLQPLKGIPVFLLNLLNVIGTFFLIIYTGIGISSLSCGMIRRERSVHARREVVISQLEEVEQRINDIRSRFAEDLIPYIEQVDLDRLEQQARLLRRSHYVLEQKARSFLNRLLLCIRPFEMTFGIMFMIVSFFIVLSLILSSVDRAMHSNGPSSGYSLNNTTLPNPIEDHITIPCGFLTLLYYWLHWVFIVVVLIGSLLAVYIRRHSFYRNHNEEDDEVLVNDVNVG
;
A
#
# COMPACT_ATOMS: atom_id res chain seq x y z
N MET A 1 29.42 -29.16 -14.54
CA MET A 1 29.45 -27.68 -14.68
C MET A 1 28.05 -27.21 -14.33
N TYR A 2 27.85 -26.59 -13.17
CA TYR A 2 26.54 -26.13 -12.72
C TYR A 2 26.29 -24.76 -13.35
N ASP A 3 25.22 -24.63 -14.13
CA ASP A 3 24.76 -23.36 -14.68
C ASP A 3 23.76 -22.74 -13.68
N PRO A 4 24.14 -21.69 -12.95
CA PRO A 4 23.29 -21.04 -11.97
C PRO A 4 22.16 -20.22 -12.61
N SER A 5 22.09 -20.06 -13.94
CA SER A 5 20.99 -19.35 -14.58
C SER A 5 19.63 -20.02 -14.32
N TRP A 6 19.59 -21.36 -14.25
CA TRP A 6 18.38 -22.12 -13.95
C TRP A 6 17.88 -21.92 -12.52
N SER A 7 18.78 -21.71 -11.57
CA SER A 7 18.36 -21.45 -10.18
C SER A 7 17.69 -20.10 -10.05
N ALA A 8 18.14 -19.07 -10.80
CA ALA A 8 17.50 -17.76 -10.85
C ALA A 8 16.02 -17.87 -11.27
N TRP A 9 15.72 -18.66 -12.30
CA TRP A 9 14.35 -18.87 -12.77
C TRP A 9 13.49 -19.66 -11.77
N ILE A 10 14.08 -20.62 -11.05
CA ILE A 10 13.41 -21.34 -9.96
C ILE A 10 13.05 -20.37 -8.83
N TYR A 11 13.98 -19.51 -8.40
CA TYR A 11 13.73 -18.50 -7.38
C TYR A 11 12.65 -17.50 -7.83
N TYR A 12 12.67 -17.11 -9.10
CA TYR A 12 11.63 -16.24 -9.67
C TYR A 12 10.25 -16.92 -9.67
N GLY A 13 10.16 -18.19 -10.07
CA GLY A 13 8.92 -18.96 -10.00
C GLY A 13 8.39 -19.12 -8.57
N LEU A 14 9.29 -19.39 -7.61
CA LEU A 14 8.94 -19.47 -6.19
C LEU A 14 8.44 -18.12 -5.66
N ALA A 15 9.09 -17.02 -6.03
CA ALA A 15 8.65 -15.67 -5.70
C ALA A 15 7.27 -15.37 -6.30
N GLY A 16 6.97 -15.87 -7.50
CA GLY A 16 5.64 -15.77 -8.12
C GLY A 16 4.56 -16.52 -7.33
N CYS A 17 4.83 -17.75 -6.89
CA CYS A 17 3.91 -18.50 -6.02
C CYS A 17 3.66 -17.78 -4.69
N PHE A 18 4.72 -17.23 -4.09
CA PHE A 18 4.62 -16.43 -2.87
C PHE A 18 3.79 -15.15 -3.10
N ALA A 19 4.03 -14.44 -4.21
CA ALA A 19 3.27 -13.25 -4.57
C ALA A 19 1.78 -13.54 -4.76
N LEU A 20 1.43 -14.65 -5.42
CA LEU A 20 0.05 -15.13 -5.60
C LEU A 20 -0.64 -15.46 -4.27
N LEU A 21 0.06 -16.16 -3.38
CA LEU A 21 -0.46 -16.51 -2.07
C LEU A 21 -0.67 -15.27 -1.21
N PHE A 22 0.34 -14.40 -1.16
CA PHE A 22 0.28 -13.15 -0.41
C PHE A 22 -0.85 -12.23 -0.89
N SER A 23 -0.96 -12.01 -2.20
CA SER A 23 -2.00 -11.15 -2.75
C SER A 23 -3.41 -11.71 -2.50
N SER A 24 -3.58 -13.03 -2.63
CA SER A 24 -4.87 -13.69 -2.39
C SER A 24 -5.30 -13.52 -0.94
N ILE A 25 -4.40 -13.77 0.02
CA ILE A 25 -4.69 -13.57 1.44
C ILE A 25 -4.98 -12.10 1.73
N TYR A 26 -4.15 -11.18 1.22
CA TYR A 26 -4.31 -9.74 1.46
C TYR A 26 -5.66 -9.22 0.96
N VAL A 27 -6.04 -9.52 -0.29
CA VAL A 27 -7.31 -9.06 -0.86
C VAL A 27 -8.50 -9.71 -0.15
N LEU A 28 -8.44 -11.02 0.16
CA LEU A 28 -9.51 -11.70 0.88
C LEU A 28 -9.68 -11.18 2.31
N TRP A 29 -8.60 -10.71 2.94
CA TRP A 29 -8.62 -10.15 4.29
C TRP A 29 -9.33 -8.80 4.35
N TYR A 30 -9.04 -7.90 3.40
CA TYR A 30 -9.58 -6.54 3.38
C TYR A 30 -10.88 -6.40 2.57
N ARG A 31 -11.34 -7.47 1.93
CA ARG A 31 -12.59 -7.49 1.18
C ARG A 31 -13.81 -7.29 2.08
N SER A 32 -14.75 -6.44 1.65
CA SER A 32 -16.10 -6.38 2.20
C SER A 32 -16.95 -7.57 1.71
N PRO A 33 -17.84 -8.15 2.54
CA PRO A 33 -18.71 -9.28 2.17
C PRO A 33 -19.56 -9.02 0.91
N ALA A 34 -19.87 -7.76 0.62
CA ALA A 34 -20.75 -7.37 -0.50
C ALA A 34 -20.04 -7.24 -1.87
N VAL A 35 -18.73 -7.45 -1.95
CA VAL A 35 -17.95 -7.21 -3.19
C VAL A 35 -18.05 -8.40 -4.15
N ASN A 36 -18.16 -8.09 -5.45
CA ASN A 36 -18.15 -9.05 -6.55
C ASN A 36 -16.82 -9.80 -6.68
N TRP A 37 -16.88 -11.10 -6.95
CA TRP A 37 -15.68 -11.96 -7.10
C TRP A 37 -14.78 -11.59 -8.29
N LEU A 38 -15.33 -11.00 -9.35
CA LEU A 38 -14.53 -10.51 -10.48
C LEU A 38 -13.62 -9.35 -10.09
N ALA A 39 -14.11 -8.42 -9.27
CA ALA A 39 -13.29 -7.32 -8.74
C ALA A 39 -12.14 -7.87 -7.87
N VAL A 40 -12.44 -8.90 -7.05
CA VAL A 40 -11.44 -9.59 -6.23
C VAL A 40 -10.36 -10.22 -7.11
N LEU A 41 -10.74 -10.95 -8.16
CA LEU A 41 -9.80 -11.59 -9.08
C LEU A 41 -8.90 -10.56 -9.77
N VAL A 42 -9.48 -9.45 -10.24
CA VAL A 42 -8.71 -8.37 -10.89
C VAL A 42 -7.72 -7.73 -9.91
N CYS A 43 -8.12 -7.45 -8.67
CA CYS A 43 -7.23 -6.93 -7.64
C CYS A 43 -6.10 -7.91 -7.28
N VAL A 44 -6.41 -9.20 -7.17
CA VAL A 44 -5.40 -10.24 -6.92
C VAL A 44 -4.41 -10.31 -8.08
N ALA A 45 -4.91 -10.33 -9.33
CA ALA A 45 -4.08 -10.39 -10.53
C ALA A 45 -3.21 -9.15 -10.74
N SER A 46 -3.74 -7.95 -10.47
CA SER A 46 -2.96 -6.71 -10.58
C SER A 46 -1.87 -6.65 -9.51
N LEU A 47 -2.20 -7.03 -8.27
CA LEU A 47 -1.23 -7.02 -7.17
C LEU A 47 -0.10 -8.04 -7.40
N THR A 48 -0.43 -9.22 -7.93
CA THR A 48 0.59 -10.25 -8.25
C THR A 48 1.48 -9.82 -9.39
N ALA A 49 0.93 -9.22 -10.44
CA ALA A 49 1.70 -8.66 -11.53
C ALA A 49 2.72 -7.64 -11.00
N THR A 50 2.30 -6.70 -10.16
CA THR A 50 3.20 -5.67 -9.59
C THR A 50 4.26 -6.22 -8.63
N LEU A 51 3.93 -7.25 -7.85
CA LEU A 51 4.91 -7.91 -6.97
C LEU A 51 5.92 -8.71 -7.79
N LEU A 52 5.45 -9.41 -8.81
CA LEU A 52 6.30 -10.20 -9.70
C LEU A 52 7.27 -9.32 -10.50
N THR A 53 6.84 -8.12 -10.93
CA THR A 53 7.74 -7.14 -11.57
C THR A 53 8.79 -6.61 -10.60
N SER A 54 8.41 -6.42 -9.33
CA SER A 54 9.35 -5.96 -8.29
C SER A 54 10.39 -7.03 -7.96
N PHE A 55 10.00 -8.31 -7.92
CA PHE A 55 10.92 -9.43 -7.71
C PHE A 55 11.85 -9.72 -8.91
N LEU A 56 11.60 -9.12 -10.07
CA LEU A 56 12.50 -9.26 -11.21
C LEU A 56 13.84 -8.54 -10.98
N VAL A 57 13.84 -7.42 -10.24
CA VAL A 57 15.05 -6.65 -9.91
C VAL A 57 16.10 -7.46 -9.13
N PRO A 58 15.79 -8.13 -8.00
CA PRO A 58 16.79 -8.94 -7.32
C PRO A 58 17.24 -10.16 -8.14
N VAL A 59 16.38 -10.71 -9.00
CA VAL A 59 16.75 -11.80 -9.92
C VAL A 59 17.74 -11.32 -10.97
N ASP A 60 17.54 -10.12 -11.52
CA ASP A 60 18.48 -9.48 -12.43
C ASP A 60 19.84 -9.23 -11.75
N ILE A 61 19.84 -8.63 -10.56
CA ILE A 61 21.06 -8.42 -9.75
C ILE A 61 21.78 -9.76 -9.51
N PHE A 62 21.03 -10.82 -9.17
CA PHE A 62 21.60 -12.15 -8.96
C PHE A 62 22.19 -12.74 -10.25
N LEU A 63 21.48 -12.64 -11.38
CA LEU A 63 21.97 -13.13 -12.68
C LEU A 63 23.25 -12.41 -13.09
N VAL A 64 23.27 -11.08 -13.05
CA VAL A 64 24.46 -10.28 -13.37
C VAL A 64 25.62 -10.60 -12.41
N SER A 65 25.32 -10.74 -11.12
CA SER A 65 26.34 -11.14 -10.13
C SER A 65 26.85 -12.56 -10.36
N SER A 66 26.04 -13.46 -10.92
CA SER A 66 26.43 -14.86 -11.16
C SER A 66 27.35 -15.01 -12.38
N PHE A 67 27.38 -14.05 -13.30
CA PHE A 67 28.26 -14.08 -14.47
C PHE A 67 29.74 -14.00 -14.12
N LYS A 68 30.09 -13.41 -12.98
CA LYS A 68 31.48 -13.13 -12.60
C LYS A 68 31.85 -13.80 -11.28
N PHE A 69 33.12 -14.18 -11.14
CA PHE A 69 33.72 -14.47 -9.85
C PHE A 69 33.97 -13.17 -9.07
N LYS A 70 34.26 -13.29 -7.77
CA LYS A 70 34.68 -12.14 -6.92
C LYS A 70 35.89 -11.39 -7.48
N ASN A 71 36.71 -12.07 -8.29
CA ASN A 71 37.91 -11.53 -8.91
C ASN A 71 37.62 -10.76 -10.22
N GLY A 72 36.35 -10.65 -10.62
CA GLY A 72 35.91 -9.94 -11.83
C GLY A 72 35.98 -10.74 -13.13
N THR A 73 36.58 -11.94 -13.11
CA THR A 73 36.64 -12.87 -14.26
C THR A 73 35.30 -13.57 -14.48
N TYR A 74 34.98 -13.90 -15.74
CA TYR A 74 33.75 -14.61 -16.06
C TYR A 74 33.77 -16.04 -15.54
N GLN A 75 32.61 -16.53 -15.14
CA GLN A 75 32.45 -17.93 -14.80
C GLN A 75 32.50 -18.81 -16.06
N PRO A 76 32.92 -20.09 -15.95
CA PRO A 76 33.11 -20.95 -17.10
C PRO A 76 31.85 -21.19 -17.95
N TRP A 77 30.66 -21.04 -17.38
CA TRP A 77 29.39 -21.14 -18.11
C TRP A 77 28.98 -19.82 -18.81
N ALA A 78 29.57 -18.69 -18.40
CA ALA A 78 29.31 -17.34 -18.90
C ALA A 78 30.52 -16.74 -19.66
N GLU A 79 31.51 -17.57 -19.96
CA GLU A 79 32.69 -17.20 -20.76
C GLU A 79 32.27 -16.89 -22.21
N ASP A 80 31.35 -17.70 -22.74
CA ASP A 80 30.80 -17.52 -24.08
C ASP A 80 29.96 -16.25 -24.19
N PRO A 81 30.29 -15.33 -25.12
CA PRO A 81 29.56 -14.07 -25.28
C PRO A 81 28.12 -14.28 -25.77
N LEU A 82 27.87 -15.37 -26.51
CA LEU A 82 26.54 -15.71 -27.01
C LEU A 82 25.56 -16.07 -25.88
N VAL A 83 26.03 -16.80 -24.87
CA VAL A 83 25.21 -17.18 -23.70
C VAL A 83 24.81 -15.95 -22.89
N ARG A 84 25.75 -14.99 -22.75
CA ARG A 84 25.47 -13.71 -22.07
C ARG A 84 24.43 -12.88 -22.82
N ASP A 85 24.60 -12.71 -24.12
CA ASP A 85 23.66 -11.96 -24.97
C ASP A 85 22.26 -12.59 -24.98
N GLN A 86 22.18 -13.92 -25.04
CA GLN A 86 20.90 -14.63 -24.95
C GLN A 86 20.23 -14.43 -23.59
N THR A 87 21.00 -14.49 -22.50
CA THR A 87 20.48 -14.29 -21.15
C THR A 87 20.00 -12.84 -20.96
N GLU A 88 20.79 -11.86 -21.39
CA GLU A 88 20.44 -10.44 -21.35
C GLU A 88 19.15 -10.15 -22.13
N LYS A 89 19.03 -10.68 -23.35
CA LYS A 89 17.81 -10.56 -24.16
C LYS A 89 16.60 -11.21 -23.51
N SER A 90 16.78 -12.35 -22.82
CA SER A 90 15.68 -13.03 -22.12
C SER A 90 15.15 -12.20 -20.95
N VAL A 91 16.05 -11.61 -20.15
CA VAL A 91 15.70 -10.73 -19.02
C VAL A 91 15.05 -9.44 -19.53
N LEU A 92 15.62 -8.83 -20.57
CA LEU A 92 15.05 -7.63 -21.21
C LEU A 92 13.64 -7.88 -21.77
N ALA A 93 13.42 -9.01 -22.44
CA ALA A 93 12.10 -9.38 -22.94
C ALA A 93 11.09 -9.55 -21.79
N LEU A 94 11.51 -10.14 -20.68
CA LEU A 94 10.68 -10.29 -19.49
C LEU A 94 10.35 -8.94 -18.83
N TYR A 95 11.28 -7.98 -18.81
CA TYR A 95 11.00 -6.61 -18.39
C TYR A 95 9.96 -5.94 -19.28
N TYR A 96 10.12 -5.98 -20.60
CA TYR A 96 9.14 -5.38 -21.51
C TYR A 96 7.76 -6.01 -21.37
N PHE A 97 7.69 -7.34 -21.26
CA PHE A 97 6.44 -8.04 -21.04
C PHE A 97 5.78 -7.62 -19.72
N SER A 98 6.54 -7.64 -18.63
CA SER A 98 6.03 -7.37 -17.28
C SER A 98 5.59 -5.92 -17.09
N TYR A 99 6.35 -4.93 -17.58
CA TYR A 99 5.95 -3.52 -17.56
C TYR A 99 4.73 -3.24 -18.44
N THR A 100 4.64 -3.85 -19.64
CA THR A 100 3.47 -3.71 -20.51
C THR A 100 2.23 -4.32 -19.85
N PHE A 101 2.40 -5.46 -19.17
CA PHE A 101 1.33 -6.12 -18.43
C PHE A 101 0.83 -5.26 -17.26
N VAL A 102 1.74 -4.69 -16.45
CA VAL A 102 1.37 -3.75 -15.37
C VAL A 102 0.72 -2.49 -15.91
N ALA A 103 1.24 -1.91 -17.00
CA ALA A 103 0.64 -0.73 -17.64
C ALA A 103 -0.79 -1.02 -18.13
N THR A 104 -1.05 -2.21 -18.67
CA THR A 104 -2.38 -2.65 -19.08
C THR A 104 -3.33 -2.71 -17.88
N PHE A 105 -2.89 -3.25 -16.74
CA PHE A 105 -3.69 -3.23 -15.52
C PHE A 105 -3.96 -1.80 -15.04
N LEU A 106 -2.93 -0.96 -14.99
CA LEU A 106 -3.01 0.39 -14.43
C LEU A 106 -3.90 1.32 -15.25
N PHE A 107 -3.77 1.32 -16.58
CA PHE A 107 -4.46 2.29 -17.44
C PHE A 107 -5.76 1.78 -18.05
N ILE A 108 -5.96 0.45 -18.13
CA ILE A 108 -7.14 -0.13 -18.79
C ILE A 108 -8.00 -0.91 -17.79
N ILE A 109 -7.46 -1.96 -17.19
CA ILE A 109 -8.27 -2.92 -16.42
C ILE A 109 -8.76 -2.33 -15.10
N LEU A 110 -7.90 -1.69 -14.31
CA LEU A 110 -8.25 -1.15 -13.00
C LEU A 110 -9.25 0.01 -13.09
N PRO A 111 -9.08 1.04 -13.95
CA PRO A 111 -10.09 2.08 -14.13
C PRO A 111 -11.43 1.48 -14.59
N PHE A 112 -11.41 0.53 -15.54
CA PHE A 112 -12.63 -0.12 -16.01
C PHE A 112 -13.36 -0.82 -14.86
N CYS A 113 -12.66 -1.67 -14.11
CA CYS A 113 -13.25 -2.46 -13.03
C CYS A 113 -13.71 -1.58 -11.87
N TYR A 114 -12.96 -0.54 -11.52
CA TYR A 114 -13.34 0.41 -10.48
C TYR A 114 -14.70 1.04 -10.80
N PHE A 115 -14.85 1.67 -11.97
CA PHE A 115 -16.11 2.34 -12.34
C PHE A 115 -17.25 1.38 -12.67
N PHE A 116 -16.94 0.16 -13.14
CA PHE A 116 -17.98 -0.83 -13.42
C PHE A 116 -18.59 -1.44 -12.16
N PHE A 117 -17.77 -1.62 -11.11
CA PHE A 117 -18.19 -2.23 -9.85
C PHE A 117 -18.51 -1.24 -8.73
N ASP A 118 -18.27 0.06 -8.92
CA ASP A 118 -18.75 1.11 -8.01
C ASP A 118 -20.29 0.98 -7.86
N TYR A 119 -20.73 0.68 -6.65
CA TYR A 119 -22.05 0.12 -6.39
C TYR A 119 -23.12 1.21 -6.34
N ASN A 120 -23.80 1.44 -7.47
CA ASN A 120 -25.08 2.13 -7.51
C ASN A 120 -26.18 1.12 -7.92
N PRO A 121 -27.06 0.69 -6.98
CA PRO A 121 -28.08 -0.33 -7.26
C PRO A 121 -29.17 0.13 -8.24
N GLU A 122 -29.27 1.44 -8.50
CA GLU A 122 -30.31 2.06 -9.32
C GLU A 122 -29.93 2.16 -10.81
N GLU A 123 -28.68 1.91 -11.19
CA GLU A 123 -28.19 2.11 -12.55
C GLU A 123 -28.32 0.86 -13.45
N ALA A 124 -28.92 1.03 -14.64
CA ALA A 124 -28.98 -0.02 -15.65
C ALA A 124 -27.58 -0.40 -16.17
N THR A 125 -27.36 -1.69 -16.45
CA THR A 125 -26.05 -2.26 -16.85
C THR A 125 -25.41 -1.56 -18.07
N ARG A 126 -26.21 -1.05 -19.01
CA ARG A 126 -25.72 -0.32 -20.19
C ARG A 126 -25.07 1.02 -19.82
N TYR A 127 -25.70 1.78 -18.93
CA TYR A 127 -25.17 3.07 -18.47
C TYR A 127 -23.87 2.86 -17.68
N ARG A 128 -23.80 1.80 -16.87
CA ARG A 128 -22.57 1.40 -16.16
C ARG A 128 -21.41 1.11 -17.11
N LEU A 129 -21.68 0.35 -18.18
CA LEU A 129 -20.65 -0.01 -19.17
C LEU A 129 -20.18 1.20 -20.00
N LEU A 130 -21.10 2.09 -20.37
CA LEU A 130 -20.76 3.36 -21.06
C LEU A 130 -19.92 4.27 -20.16
N ARG A 131 -20.32 4.41 -18.90
CA ARG A 131 -19.59 5.22 -17.91
C ARG A 131 -18.19 4.65 -17.64
N SER A 132 -18.06 3.34 -17.43
CA SER A 132 -16.75 2.71 -17.23
C SER A 132 -15.87 2.86 -18.47
N LEU A 133 -16.43 2.70 -19.68
CA LEU A 133 -15.71 2.94 -20.94
C LEU A 133 -15.24 4.40 -21.06
N GLN A 134 -16.10 5.37 -20.74
CA GLN A 134 -15.76 6.80 -20.79
C GLN A 134 -14.55 7.11 -19.89
N PHE A 135 -14.53 6.59 -18.66
CA PHE A 135 -13.41 6.82 -17.75
C PHE A 135 -12.14 6.05 -18.15
N THR A 136 -12.26 4.87 -18.76
CA THR A 136 -11.10 4.19 -19.35
C THR A 136 -10.57 4.90 -20.59
N CYS A 137 -11.43 5.55 -21.36
CA CYS A 137 -11.01 6.39 -22.47
C CYS A 137 -10.21 7.59 -21.94
N LEU A 138 -10.64 8.18 -20.82
CA LEU A 138 -9.91 9.25 -20.16
C LEU A 138 -8.50 8.81 -19.70
N SER A 139 -8.34 7.62 -19.11
CA SER A 139 -7.02 7.10 -18.75
C SER A 139 -6.15 6.80 -19.98
N LEU A 140 -6.76 6.35 -21.10
CA LEU A 140 -6.05 6.18 -22.38
C LEU A 140 -5.60 7.50 -23.00
N VAL A 141 -6.42 8.56 -22.93
CA VAL A 141 -6.03 9.91 -23.37
C VAL A 141 -4.87 10.44 -22.53
N LEU A 142 -4.83 10.13 -21.23
CA LEU A 142 -3.75 10.52 -20.34
C LEU A 142 -2.41 9.85 -20.73
N ILE A 143 -2.39 8.53 -20.95
CA ILE A 143 -1.14 7.85 -21.40
C ILE A 143 -0.74 8.31 -22.81
N PHE A 144 -1.70 8.56 -23.70
CA PHE A 144 -1.42 9.12 -25.02
C PHE A 144 -0.77 10.50 -24.93
N THR A 145 -1.25 11.36 -24.02
CA THR A 145 -0.67 12.68 -23.77
C THR A 145 0.75 12.56 -23.25
N PHE A 146 1.03 11.63 -22.33
CA PHE A 146 2.41 11.37 -21.86
C PHE A 146 3.32 10.82 -22.96
N ALA A 147 2.82 9.93 -23.82
CA ALA A 147 3.58 9.42 -24.95
C ALA A 147 3.90 10.53 -25.97
N LEU A 148 2.95 11.44 -26.21
CA LEU A 148 3.13 12.59 -27.09
C LEU A 148 4.15 13.58 -26.51
N LEU A 149 4.12 13.85 -25.21
CA LEU A 149 5.18 14.61 -24.52
C LEU A 149 6.55 13.92 -24.68
N GLY A 150 6.60 12.60 -24.54
CA GLY A 150 7.83 11.82 -24.75
C GLY A 150 8.38 11.88 -26.17
N TYR A 151 7.50 11.96 -27.17
CA TYR A 151 7.88 12.09 -28.59
C TYR A 151 8.56 13.43 -28.88
N PHE A 152 8.15 14.52 -28.23
CA PHE A 152 8.72 15.85 -28.46
C PHE A 152 10.06 16.09 -27.75
N ILE A 153 10.49 15.17 -26.86
CA ILE A 153 11.75 15.30 -26.15
C ILE A 153 12.88 14.74 -27.02
N PRO A 154 13.89 15.54 -27.38
CA PRO A 154 14.95 15.10 -28.28
C PRO A 154 15.85 14.06 -27.60
N PHE A 155 15.84 12.83 -28.12
CA PHE A 155 16.83 11.81 -27.81
C PHE A 155 18.07 12.03 -28.68
N LYS A 156 19.21 12.29 -28.06
CA LYS A 156 20.52 12.41 -28.74
C LYS A 156 21.07 10.99 -28.99
N GLU A 157 20.71 10.42 -30.13
CA GLU A 157 21.47 9.32 -30.75
C GLU A 157 22.03 9.78 -32.09
N GLU A 158 23.14 9.17 -32.52
CA GLU A 158 23.79 9.47 -33.80
C GLU A 158 22.80 9.28 -34.96
N ILE A 159 22.81 10.23 -35.90
CA ILE A 159 21.85 10.29 -37.00
C ILE A 159 22.14 9.14 -37.97
N PRO A 160 21.20 8.20 -38.19
CA PRO A 160 21.39 7.09 -39.10
C PRO A 160 21.17 7.57 -40.54
N PRO A 161 21.79 6.94 -41.54
CA PRO A 161 21.73 7.37 -42.94
C PRO A 161 20.34 7.22 -43.58
N ASN A 162 19.41 6.48 -42.96
CA ASN A 162 18.10 6.15 -43.53
C ASN A 162 16.97 6.98 -42.92
N ILE A 163 16.20 7.68 -43.76
CA ILE A 163 15.09 8.58 -43.38
C ILE A 163 14.00 7.85 -42.57
N LEU A 164 13.66 6.60 -42.94
CA LEU A 164 12.70 5.76 -42.20
C LEU A 164 13.20 5.41 -40.80
N LEU A 165 14.50 5.16 -40.66
CA LEU A 165 15.12 4.82 -39.37
C LEU A 165 15.23 6.05 -38.47
N GLY A 166 15.45 7.23 -39.06
CA GLY A 166 15.40 8.51 -38.36
C GLY A 166 14.01 8.85 -37.81
N PHE A 167 12.92 8.47 -38.48
CA PHE A 167 11.56 8.62 -37.94
C PHE A 167 11.26 7.67 -36.78
N LEU A 168 11.87 6.48 -36.76
CA LEU A 168 11.68 5.47 -35.72
C LEU A 168 12.57 5.68 -34.48
N GLN A 169 13.64 6.46 -34.58
CA GLN A 169 14.51 6.79 -33.44
C GLN A 169 13.79 7.43 -32.25
N PRO A 170 12.97 8.49 -32.41
CA PRO A 170 12.26 9.08 -31.28
C PRO A 170 11.25 8.10 -30.66
N LEU A 171 10.68 7.17 -31.44
CA LEU A 171 9.77 6.15 -30.92
C LEU A 171 10.43 5.20 -29.90
N LYS A 172 11.75 4.96 -30.02
CA LYS A 172 12.50 4.16 -29.03
C LYS A 172 12.67 4.87 -27.69
N GLY A 173 12.70 6.20 -27.69
CA GLY A 173 12.83 7.03 -26.50
C GLY A 173 11.53 7.17 -25.69
N ILE A 174 10.37 7.03 -26.33
CA ILE A 174 9.05 7.14 -25.69
C ILE A 174 8.89 6.20 -24.47
N PRO A 175 9.15 4.88 -24.55
CA PRO A 175 8.95 3.99 -23.40
C PRO A 175 9.90 4.31 -22.25
N VAL A 176 11.14 4.71 -22.53
CA VAL A 176 12.12 5.10 -21.50
C VAL A 176 11.69 6.39 -20.80
N PHE A 177 11.22 7.38 -21.57
CA PHE A 177 10.67 8.61 -21.01
C PHE A 177 9.42 8.34 -20.15
N LEU A 178 8.47 7.56 -20.66
CA LEU A 178 7.23 7.25 -19.96
C LEU A 178 7.51 6.51 -18.65
N LEU A 179 8.45 5.56 -18.66
CA LEU A 179 8.89 4.84 -17.46
C LEU A 179 9.53 5.78 -16.45
N ASN A 180 10.41 6.69 -16.87
CA ASN A 180 11.03 7.67 -15.98
C ASN A 180 10.02 8.68 -15.41
N LEU A 181 9.07 9.15 -16.22
CA LEU A 181 8.00 10.04 -15.76
C LEU A 181 7.13 9.32 -14.71
N LEU A 182 6.73 8.08 -15.00
CA LEU A 182 5.93 7.28 -14.08
C LEU A 182 6.72 6.96 -12.79
N ASN A 183 8.02 6.74 -12.89
CA ASN A 183 8.88 6.56 -11.72
C ASN A 183 8.96 7.82 -10.86
N VAL A 184 9.14 9.03 -11.44
CA VAL A 184 9.17 10.28 -10.65
C VAL A 184 7.85 10.49 -9.92
N ILE A 185 6.72 10.35 -10.62
CA ILE A 185 5.39 10.47 -10.02
C ILE A 185 5.17 9.38 -8.96
N GLY A 186 5.54 8.14 -9.28
CA GLY A 186 5.42 6.98 -8.41
C GLY A 186 6.26 7.12 -7.15
N THR A 187 7.51 7.58 -7.25
CA THR A 187 8.40 7.84 -6.11
C THR A 187 7.82 8.92 -5.20
N PHE A 188 7.23 9.99 -5.76
CA PHE A 188 6.56 11.02 -4.95
C PHE A 188 5.41 10.43 -4.11
N PHE A 189 4.51 9.65 -4.73
CA PHE A 189 3.42 8.99 -4.01
C PHE A 189 3.93 7.92 -3.04
N LEU A 190 4.97 7.18 -3.41
CA LEU A 190 5.60 6.16 -2.57
C LEU A 190 6.17 6.78 -1.29
N ILE A 191 6.83 7.94 -1.39
CA ILE A 191 7.36 8.67 -0.23
C ILE A 191 6.24 9.06 0.74
N ILE A 192 5.15 9.63 0.23
CA ILE A 192 4.01 10.04 1.07
C ILE A 192 3.36 8.81 1.72
N TYR A 193 3.05 7.79 0.91
CA TYR A 193 2.40 6.56 1.38
C TYR A 193 3.25 5.80 2.39
N THR A 194 4.56 5.68 2.13
CA THR A 194 5.50 4.98 3.01
C THR A 194 5.74 5.76 4.30
N GLY A 195 5.85 7.09 4.23
CA GLY A 195 6.02 7.93 5.40
C GLY A 195 4.83 7.85 6.37
N ILE A 196 3.61 7.98 5.85
CA ILE A 196 2.38 7.80 6.64
C ILE A 196 2.23 6.33 7.08
N GLY A 197 2.54 5.39 6.19
CA GLY A 197 2.44 3.95 6.39
C GLY A 197 3.31 3.45 7.54
N ILE A 198 4.61 3.74 7.54
CA ILE A 198 5.54 3.32 8.61
C ILE A 198 5.10 3.89 9.95
N SER A 199 4.68 5.15 9.98
CA SER A 199 4.22 5.78 11.21
C SER A 199 2.91 5.17 11.73
N SER A 200 1.90 5.06 10.85
CA SER A 200 0.59 4.51 11.20
C SER A 200 0.65 3.02 11.53
N LEU A 201 1.50 2.24 10.86
CA LEU A 201 1.72 0.83 11.13
C LEU A 201 2.39 0.64 12.49
N SER A 202 3.45 1.39 12.78
CA SER A 202 4.14 1.31 14.08
C SER A 202 3.20 1.67 15.23
N CYS A 203 2.48 2.80 15.12
CA CYS A 203 1.51 3.21 16.13
C CYS A 203 0.27 2.30 16.18
N GLY A 204 -0.16 1.76 15.03
CA GLY A 204 -1.32 0.88 14.88
C GLY A 204 -1.10 -0.49 15.52
N MET A 205 0.09 -1.07 15.35
CA MET A 205 0.46 -2.34 15.99
C MET A 205 0.64 -2.18 17.52
N ILE A 206 1.02 -0.99 17.99
CA ILE A 206 1.03 -0.65 19.41
C ILE A 206 -0.41 -0.39 19.93
N ARG A 207 -1.33 0.00 19.05
CA ARG A 207 -2.73 0.26 19.41
C ARG A 207 -3.43 -1.07 19.70
N ARG A 208 -3.66 -1.33 20.98
CA ARG A 208 -4.43 -2.48 21.45
C ARG A 208 -5.89 -2.34 21.00
N GLU A 209 -6.27 -3.01 19.93
CA GLU A 209 -7.68 -3.26 19.65
C GLU A 209 -8.22 -4.23 20.71
N ARG A 210 -9.36 -3.91 21.34
CA ARG A 210 -10.07 -4.87 22.21
C ARG A 210 -10.29 -6.15 21.40
N SER A 211 -9.94 -7.30 21.99
CA SER A 211 -10.08 -8.61 21.32
C SER A 211 -11.51 -8.78 20.82
N VAL A 212 -11.70 -9.55 19.74
CA VAL A 212 -13.04 -9.83 19.20
C VAL A 212 -13.95 -10.40 20.28
N HIS A 213 -13.40 -11.19 21.19
CA HIS A 213 -14.10 -11.73 22.36
C HIS A 213 -14.50 -10.64 23.36
N ALA A 214 -13.58 -9.75 23.76
CA ALA A 214 -13.90 -8.64 24.67
C ALA A 214 -14.91 -7.66 24.04
N ARG A 215 -14.81 -7.39 22.73
CA ARG A 215 -15.79 -6.54 22.03
C ARG A 215 -17.15 -7.21 21.93
N ARG A 216 -17.19 -8.53 21.73
CA ARG A 216 -18.44 -9.31 21.73
C ARG A 216 -19.11 -9.26 23.10
N GLU A 217 -18.35 -9.42 24.18
CA GLU A 217 -18.86 -9.39 25.55
C GLU A 217 -19.49 -8.04 25.90
N VAL A 218 -18.84 -6.93 25.54
CA VAL A 218 -19.41 -5.57 25.69
C VAL A 218 -20.69 -5.38 24.88
N VAL A 219 -20.74 -5.89 23.64
CA VAL A 219 -21.95 -5.80 22.81
C VAL A 219 -23.09 -6.65 23.38
N ILE A 220 -22.78 -7.80 24.00
CA ILE A 220 -23.78 -8.63 24.68
C ILE A 220 -24.32 -7.89 25.90
N SER A 221 -23.45 -7.32 26.75
CA SER A 221 -23.90 -6.60 27.94
C SER A 221 -24.75 -5.37 27.59
N GLN A 222 -24.37 -4.61 26.56
CA GLN A 222 -25.16 -3.48 26.07
C GLN A 222 -26.51 -3.93 25.46
N LEU A 223 -26.54 -5.06 24.77
CA LEU A 223 -27.79 -5.62 24.24
C LEU A 223 -28.72 -6.05 25.38
N GLU A 224 -28.19 -6.69 26.42
CA GLU A 224 -28.96 -7.09 27.60
C GLU A 224 -29.55 -5.87 28.33
N GLU A 225 -28.78 -4.80 28.50
CA GLU A 225 -29.27 -3.55 29.12
C GLU A 225 -30.40 -2.91 28.31
N VAL A 226 -30.24 -2.81 26.98
CA VAL A 226 -31.27 -2.23 26.10
C VAL A 226 -32.52 -3.10 26.07
N GLU A 227 -32.39 -4.43 26.02
CA GLU A 227 -33.53 -5.34 26.08
C GLU A 227 -34.25 -5.28 27.44
N GLN A 228 -33.51 -5.08 28.54
CA GLN A 228 -34.11 -4.82 29.86
C GLN A 228 -34.91 -3.53 29.87
N ARG A 229 -34.37 -2.41 29.36
CA ARG A 229 -35.12 -1.14 29.27
C ARG A 229 -36.38 -1.25 28.42
N ILE A 230 -36.31 -1.99 27.31
CA ILE A 230 -37.48 -2.27 26.46
C ILE A 230 -38.55 -3.04 27.25
N ASN A 231 -38.15 -4.09 27.99
CA ASN A 231 -39.06 -4.89 28.80
C ASN A 231 -39.65 -4.08 29.97
N ASP A 232 -38.86 -3.21 30.60
CA ASP A 232 -39.30 -2.32 31.66
C ASP A 232 -40.40 -1.36 31.17
N ILE A 233 -40.20 -0.70 30.02
CA ILE A 233 -41.22 0.16 29.42
C ILE A 233 -42.47 -0.67 29.10
N ARG A 234 -42.30 -1.82 28.43
CA ARG A 234 -43.44 -2.70 28.10
C ARG A 234 -44.17 -3.28 29.31
N SER A 235 -43.52 -3.41 30.47
CA SER A 235 -44.14 -3.92 31.69
C SER A 235 -44.93 -2.85 32.46
N ARG A 236 -44.57 -1.56 32.30
CA ARG A 236 -45.26 -0.42 32.92
C ARG A 236 -46.59 -0.10 32.25
N PHE A 237 -46.76 -0.49 30.99
CA PHE A 237 -47.94 -0.18 30.18
C PHE A 237 -48.58 -1.44 29.60
N ALA A 238 -49.91 -1.49 29.55
CA ALA A 238 -50.59 -2.50 28.75
C ALA A 238 -50.34 -2.24 27.25
N GLU A 239 -50.27 -3.29 26.42
CA GLU A 239 -49.85 -3.23 25.01
C GLU A 239 -50.54 -2.12 24.18
N ASP A 240 -51.78 -1.75 24.51
CA ASP A 240 -52.58 -0.77 23.77
C ASP A 240 -52.53 0.67 24.33
N LEU A 241 -51.81 0.94 25.43
CA LEU A 241 -51.88 2.21 26.17
C LEU A 241 -50.52 2.93 26.38
N ILE A 242 -49.54 2.69 25.50
CA ILE A 242 -48.23 3.35 25.61
C ILE A 242 -48.36 4.84 25.19
N PRO A 243 -47.94 5.80 26.05
CA PRO A 243 -47.93 7.22 25.69
C PRO A 243 -47.04 7.49 24.47
N TYR A 244 -47.43 8.47 23.64
CA TYR A 244 -46.68 8.81 22.41
C TYR A 244 -45.18 9.11 22.64
N ILE A 245 -44.83 9.79 23.74
CA ILE A 245 -43.44 10.10 24.08
C ILE A 245 -42.64 8.80 24.32
N GLU A 246 -43.20 7.88 25.08
CA GLU A 246 -42.55 6.61 25.37
C GLU A 246 -42.51 5.67 24.17
N GLN A 247 -43.46 5.81 23.24
CA GLN A 247 -43.46 5.08 21.98
C GLN A 247 -42.27 5.47 21.09
N VAL A 248 -41.92 6.76 21.06
CA VAL A 248 -40.74 7.25 20.33
C VAL A 248 -39.44 6.72 20.96
N ASP A 249 -39.35 6.71 22.29
CA ASP A 249 -38.19 6.16 23.00
C ASP A 249 -38.08 4.64 22.81
N LEU A 250 -39.21 3.92 22.83
CA LEU A 250 -39.26 2.49 22.53
C LEU A 250 -38.75 2.19 21.12
N ASP A 251 -39.21 2.93 20.11
CA ASP A 251 -38.76 2.78 18.72
C ASP A 251 -37.25 3.03 18.59
N ARG A 252 -36.72 4.03 19.30
CA ARG A 252 -35.28 4.31 19.35
C ARG A 252 -34.49 3.16 19.97
N LEU A 253 -34.94 2.64 21.12
CA LEU A 253 -34.32 1.52 21.80
C LEU A 253 -34.37 0.24 20.95
N GLU A 254 -35.48 -0.01 20.26
CA GLU A 254 -35.59 -1.13 19.33
C GLU A 254 -34.63 -1.00 18.15
N GLN A 255 -34.48 0.19 17.58
CA GLN A 255 -33.49 0.44 16.53
C GLN A 255 -32.06 0.17 17.04
N GLN A 256 -31.73 0.65 18.23
CA GLN A 256 -30.43 0.40 18.87
C GLN A 256 -30.20 -1.10 19.10
N ALA A 257 -31.19 -1.84 19.63
CA ALA A 257 -31.13 -3.29 19.81
C ALA A 257 -30.91 -4.03 18.48
N ARG A 258 -31.58 -3.61 17.40
CA ARG A 258 -31.37 -4.18 16.05
C ARG A 258 -29.92 -3.97 15.58
N LEU A 259 -29.34 -2.80 15.82
CA LEU A 259 -27.94 -2.52 15.47
C LEU A 259 -26.94 -3.33 16.31
N LEU A 260 -27.18 -3.46 17.62
CA LEU A 260 -26.39 -4.27 18.54
C LEU A 260 -26.45 -5.75 18.16
N ARG A 261 -27.65 -6.30 17.89
CA ARG A 261 -27.85 -7.69 17.46
C ARG A 261 -27.16 -7.98 16.12
N ARG A 262 -27.21 -7.05 15.16
CA ARG A 262 -26.44 -7.15 13.91
C ARG A 262 -24.94 -7.17 14.17
N SER A 263 -24.46 -6.32 15.05
CA SER A 263 -23.04 -6.25 15.43
C SER A 263 -22.58 -7.53 16.12
N HIS A 264 -23.38 -8.08 17.04
CA HIS A 264 -23.14 -9.36 17.70
C HIS A 264 -22.99 -10.50 16.68
N TYR A 265 -23.90 -10.61 15.72
CA TYR A 265 -23.83 -11.64 14.67
C TYR A 265 -22.52 -11.58 13.86
N VAL A 266 -22.11 -10.36 13.46
CA VAL A 266 -20.84 -10.15 12.73
C VAL A 266 -19.63 -10.51 13.61
N LEU A 267 -19.66 -10.13 14.89
CA LEU A 267 -18.60 -10.46 15.85
C LEU A 267 -18.51 -11.96 16.11
N GLU A 268 -19.63 -12.66 16.18
CA GLU A 268 -19.69 -14.11 16.35
C GLU A 268 -19.12 -14.84 15.14
N GLN A 269 -19.49 -14.41 13.92
CA GLN A 269 -18.94 -14.96 12.69
C GLN A 269 -17.42 -14.75 12.60
N LYS A 270 -16.93 -13.57 13.01
CA LYS A 270 -15.50 -13.30 13.14
C LYS A 270 -14.87 -14.19 14.21
N ALA A 271 -15.47 -14.33 15.39
CA ALA A 271 -14.91 -15.11 16.50
C ALA A 271 -14.75 -16.61 16.15
N ARG A 272 -15.62 -17.16 15.30
CA ARG A 272 -15.52 -18.55 14.82
C ARG A 272 -14.41 -18.77 13.77
N SER A 273 -13.87 -17.71 13.17
CA SER A 273 -12.81 -17.84 12.17
C SER A 273 -11.51 -18.35 12.81
N PHE A 274 -10.95 -19.42 12.24
CA PHE A 274 -9.64 -19.94 12.63
C PHE A 274 -8.54 -18.85 12.63
N LEU A 275 -8.64 -17.90 11.69
CA LEU A 275 -7.73 -16.77 11.58
C LEU A 275 -7.75 -15.89 12.84
N ASN A 276 -8.89 -15.72 13.49
CA ASN A 276 -8.97 -14.92 14.72
C ASN A 276 -8.36 -15.62 15.93
N ARG A 277 -8.44 -16.96 15.98
CA ARG A 277 -7.76 -17.73 17.01
C ARG A 277 -6.23 -17.69 16.82
N LEU A 278 -5.76 -17.78 15.57
CA LEU A 278 -4.35 -17.60 15.22
C LEU A 278 -3.86 -16.18 15.56
N LEU A 279 -4.63 -15.15 15.17
CA LEU A 279 -4.36 -13.75 15.50
C LEU A 279 -4.24 -13.51 17.00
N LEU A 280 -5.08 -14.15 17.83
CA LEU A 280 -5.01 -14.02 19.29
C LEU A 280 -3.64 -14.45 19.84
N CYS A 281 -3.04 -15.49 19.24
CA CYS A 281 -1.70 -15.96 19.57
C CYS A 281 -0.60 -15.01 19.04
N ILE A 282 -0.87 -14.32 17.92
CA ILE A 282 0.04 -13.34 17.32
C ILE A 282 -0.03 -11.97 18.02
N ARG A 283 -1.11 -11.63 18.74
CA ARG A 283 -1.26 -10.33 19.45
C ARG A 283 -0.06 -9.91 20.34
N PRO A 284 0.53 -10.77 21.19
CA PRO A 284 1.72 -10.38 21.96
C PRO A 284 2.95 -10.11 21.07
N PHE A 285 3.06 -10.82 19.95
CA PHE A 285 4.09 -10.55 18.95
C PHE A 285 3.83 -9.24 18.20
N GLU A 286 2.57 -8.90 17.91
CA GLU A 286 2.16 -7.66 17.25
C GLU A 286 2.66 -6.42 18.00
N MET A 287 2.51 -6.38 19.32
CA MET A 287 3.01 -5.27 20.14
C MET A 287 4.54 -5.17 20.10
N THR A 288 5.22 -6.32 20.18
CA THR A 288 6.69 -6.41 20.09
C THR A 288 7.18 -5.88 18.73
N PHE A 289 6.54 -6.31 17.64
CA PHE A 289 6.84 -5.83 16.29
C PHE A 289 6.55 -4.33 16.14
N GLY A 290 5.48 -3.80 16.74
CA GLY A 290 5.18 -2.37 16.73
C GLY A 290 6.29 -1.53 17.37
N ILE A 291 6.81 -1.96 18.53
CA ILE A 291 7.95 -1.29 19.19
C ILE A 291 9.22 -1.40 18.34
N MET A 292 9.49 -2.58 17.77
CA MET A 292 10.62 -2.77 16.85
C MET A 292 10.54 -1.83 15.64
N PHE A 293 9.39 -1.74 14.97
CA PHE A 293 9.18 -0.84 13.83
C PHE A 293 9.30 0.63 14.21
N MET A 294 8.86 1.03 15.40
CA MET A 294 9.05 2.38 15.92
C MET A 294 10.54 2.71 16.10
N ILE A 295 11.34 1.79 16.66
CA ILE A 295 12.79 1.96 16.81
C ILE A 295 13.47 2.04 15.44
N VAL A 296 13.14 1.13 14.52
CA VAL A 296 13.68 1.15 13.15
C VAL A 296 13.32 2.46 12.43
N SER A 297 12.07 2.91 12.54
CA SER A 297 11.63 4.19 11.97
C SER A 297 12.42 5.37 12.55
N PHE A 298 12.72 5.36 13.84
CA PHE A 298 13.55 6.38 14.47
C PHE A 298 14.98 6.38 13.91
N PHE A 299 15.62 5.21 13.77
CA PHE A 299 16.96 5.10 13.19
C PHE A 299 17.00 5.53 11.72
N ILE A 300 15.95 5.23 10.94
CA ILE A 300 15.83 5.71 9.55
C ILE A 300 15.77 7.24 9.53
N VAL A 301 14.90 7.85 10.34
CA VAL A 301 14.80 9.33 10.39
C VAL A 301 16.11 9.96 10.85
N LEU A 302 16.75 9.41 11.89
CA LEU A 302 18.04 9.89 12.40
C LEU A 302 19.13 9.79 11.32
N SER A 303 19.21 8.66 10.62
CA SER A 303 20.13 8.44 9.51
C SER A 303 19.94 9.46 8.39
N LEU A 304 18.70 9.74 8.00
CA LEU A 304 18.40 10.70 6.95
C LEU A 304 18.69 12.15 7.37
N ILE A 305 18.47 12.50 8.64
CA ILE A 305 18.86 13.79 9.19
C ILE A 305 20.39 13.94 9.17
N LEU A 306 21.13 12.93 9.63
CA LEU A 306 22.60 12.95 9.61
C LEU A 306 23.13 13.09 8.17
N SER A 307 22.57 12.34 7.22
CA SER A 307 22.92 12.43 5.79
C SER A 307 22.66 13.83 5.21
N SER A 308 21.47 14.38 5.47
CA SER A 308 21.06 15.67 4.91
C SER A 308 21.86 16.83 5.51
N VAL A 309 22.25 16.74 6.78
CA VAL A 309 23.16 17.68 7.44
C VAL A 309 24.58 17.56 6.89
N ASP A 310 25.11 16.33 6.71
CA ASP A 310 26.45 16.12 6.14
C ASP A 310 26.54 16.72 4.72
N ARG A 311 25.51 16.46 3.90
CA ARG A 311 25.39 17.04 2.56
C ARG A 311 25.24 18.56 2.60
N ALA A 312 24.52 19.12 3.56
CA ALA A 312 24.38 20.58 3.67
C ALA A 312 25.69 21.27 4.04
N MET A 313 26.51 20.66 4.89
CA MET A 313 27.75 21.26 5.42
C MET A 313 28.97 21.04 4.52
N HIS A 314 29.07 19.89 3.86
CA HIS A 314 30.31 19.46 3.19
C HIS A 314 30.19 19.21 1.69
N SER A 315 29.03 19.50 1.07
CA SER A 315 28.88 19.36 -0.39
C SER A 315 29.46 20.53 -1.17
N ASN A 316 29.67 20.31 -2.47
CA ASN A 316 30.11 21.34 -3.42
C ASN A 316 29.01 22.39 -3.75
N GLY A 317 27.97 22.49 -2.91
CA GLY A 317 26.90 23.48 -2.99
C GLY A 317 25.72 23.12 -3.92
N PRO A 318 24.78 24.06 -4.12
CA PRO A 318 23.56 23.84 -4.90
C PRO A 318 23.81 23.55 -6.39
N SER A 319 24.86 24.14 -6.98
CA SER A 319 25.21 23.95 -8.39
C SER A 319 25.67 22.53 -8.73
N SER A 320 26.10 21.74 -7.74
CA SER A 320 26.43 20.32 -7.93
C SER A 320 25.32 19.37 -7.44
N GLY A 321 24.18 19.91 -7.02
CA GLY A 321 23.06 19.13 -6.48
C GLY A 321 23.37 18.44 -5.15
N TYR A 322 24.16 19.08 -4.28
CA TYR A 322 24.57 18.54 -2.97
C TYR A 322 25.27 17.17 -3.05
N SER A 323 26.02 16.93 -4.14
CA SER A 323 26.87 15.75 -4.29
C SER A 323 28.00 15.75 -3.26
N LEU A 324 28.13 14.66 -2.51
CA LEU A 324 29.19 14.46 -1.53
C LEU A 324 30.24 13.50 -2.11
N ASN A 325 31.51 13.89 -2.11
CA ASN A 325 32.59 13.03 -2.60
C ASN A 325 33.03 11.99 -1.56
N ASN A 326 33.02 12.36 -0.27
CA ASN A 326 33.33 11.48 0.85
C ASN A 326 32.37 11.80 2.02
N THR A 327 31.81 10.77 2.65
CA THR A 327 31.01 10.90 3.89
C THR A 327 31.92 11.27 5.06
N THR A 328 31.56 12.30 5.82
CA THR A 328 32.37 12.74 6.98
C THR A 328 31.69 12.43 8.30
N LEU A 329 30.35 12.35 8.30
CA LEU A 329 29.57 11.94 9.45
C LEU A 329 29.24 10.43 9.37
N PRO A 330 29.38 9.68 10.47
CA PRO A 330 29.02 8.27 10.50
C PRO A 330 27.51 8.11 10.34
N ASN A 331 27.07 7.67 9.16
CA ASN A 331 25.67 7.37 8.89
C ASN A 331 25.44 5.84 8.97
N PRO A 332 24.57 5.34 9.88
CA PRO A 332 24.35 3.91 10.05
C PRO A 332 23.78 3.18 8.82
N ILE A 333 23.24 3.88 7.82
CA ILE A 333 22.58 3.27 6.64
C ILE A 333 23.32 3.56 5.32
N GLU A 334 24.04 4.68 5.20
CA GLU A 334 24.53 5.20 3.91
C GLU A 334 25.95 4.79 3.54
N ASP A 335 26.71 4.15 4.45
CA ASP A 335 28.11 3.76 4.21
C ASP A 335 28.29 2.72 3.08
N HIS A 336 27.21 2.23 2.48
CA HIS A 336 27.22 1.17 1.46
C HIS A 336 26.52 1.53 0.13
N ILE A 337 26.01 2.75 -0.06
CA ILE A 337 25.23 3.12 -1.26
C ILE A 337 25.79 4.39 -1.90
N THR A 338 26.80 4.25 -2.76
CA THR A 338 27.33 5.36 -3.57
C THR A 338 26.91 5.20 -5.02
N ILE A 339 25.91 5.97 -5.47
CA ILE A 339 25.60 6.13 -6.90
C ILE A 339 25.63 7.63 -7.24
N PRO A 340 26.62 8.10 -8.02
CA PRO A 340 26.70 9.49 -8.43
C PRO A 340 25.78 9.75 -9.64
N CYS A 341 24.75 10.58 -9.48
CA CYS A 341 23.96 11.09 -10.61
C CYS A 341 23.52 12.56 -10.38
N GLY A 342 24.27 13.53 -10.93
CA GLY A 342 24.27 14.94 -10.49
C GLY A 342 23.00 15.78 -10.71
N PHE A 343 22.06 15.38 -11.58
CA PHE A 343 20.78 16.12 -11.75
C PHE A 343 19.68 15.55 -10.85
N LEU A 344 19.66 14.23 -10.67
CA LEU A 344 18.70 13.55 -9.80
C LEU A 344 19.04 13.74 -8.32
N THR A 345 20.28 14.06 -7.96
CA THR A 345 20.72 14.27 -6.57
C THR A 345 20.06 15.46 -5.89
N LEU A 346 19.76 16.56 -6.60
CA LEU A 346 19.08 17.71 -6.01
C LEU A 346 17.61 17.39 -5.68
N LEU A 347 16.88 16.82 -6.65
CA LEU A 347 15.50 16.38 -6.43
C LEU A 347 15.45 15.33 -5.31
N TYR A 348 16.37 14.36 -5.34
CA TYR A 348 16.52 13.34 -4.32
C TYR A 348 16.74 13.98 -2.94
N TYR A 349 17.65 14.95 -2.79
CA TYR A 349 17.88 15.66 -1.53
C TYR A 349 16.59 16.28 -0.94
N TRP A 350 15.82 16.99 -1.76
CA TRP A 350 14.54 17.57 -1.30
C TRP A 350 13.51 16.49 -0.97
N LEU A 351 13.47 15.39 -1.72
CA LEU A 351 12.60 14.25 -1.43
C LEU A 351 12.92 13.59 -0.08
N HIS A 352 14.18 13.60 0.39
CA HIS A 352 14.52 13.13 1.76
C HIS A 352 13.88 14.01 2.82
N TRP A 353 13.95 15.32 2.67
CA TRP A 353 13.31 16.25 3.60
C TRP A 353 11.80 16.09 3.61
N VAL A 354 11.18 15.93 2.43
CA VAL A 354 9.74 15.63 2.34
C VAL A 354 9.42 14.33 3.08
N PHE A 355 10.20 13.27 2.89
CA PHE A 355 10.01 12.00 3.61
C PHE A 355 10.09 12.18 5.14
N ILE A 356 11.12 12.87 5.64
CA ILE A 356 11.29 13.16 7.07
C ILE A 356 10.06 13.89 7.62
N VAL A 357 9.62 14.95 6.93
CA VAL A 357 8.45 15.75 7.34
C VAL A 357 7.18 14.90 7.36
N VAL A 358 6.95 14.07 6.34
CA VAL A 358 5.78 13.19 6.28
C VAL A 358 5.77 12.18 7.42
N VAL A 359 6.92 11.56 7.75
CA VAL A 359 7.02 10.62 8.88
C VAL A 359 6.75 11.33 10.21
N LEU A 360 7.29 12.54 10.41
CA LEU A 360 7.05 13.33 11.62
C LEU A 360 5.58 13.73 11.75
N ILE A 361 4.98 14.27 10.69
CA ILE A 361 3.55 14.64 10.69
C ILE A 361 2.68 13.40 10.91
N GLY A 362 2.98 12.29 10.23
CA GLY A 362 2.27 11.03 10.39
C GLY A 362 2.31 10.50 11.83
N SER A 363 3.45 10.66 12.51
CA SER A 363 3.61 10.20 13.90
C SER A 363 2.89 11.10 14.89
N LEU A 364 2.93 12.42 14.69
CA LEU A 364 2.14 13.38 15.45
C LEU A 364 0.63 13.14 15.27
N LEU A 365 0.17 12.92 14.03
CA LEU A 365 -1.23 12.60 13.75
C LEU A 365 -1.66 11.28 14.41
N ALA A 366 -0.83 10.24 14.33
CA ALA A 366 -1.13 8.96 14.97
C ALA A 366 -1.24 9.09 16.50
N VAL A 367 -0.37 9.88 17.12
CA VAL A 367 -0.43 10.18 18.56
C VAL A 367 -1.63 11.06 18.91
N TYR A 368 -1.94 12.07 18.10
CA TYR A 368 -3.10 12.93 18.28
C TYR A 368 -4.42 12.15 18.22
N ILE A 369 -4.58 11.31 17.19
CA ILE A 369 -5.76 10.43 17.04
C ILE A 369 -5.86 9.47 18.23
N ARG A 370 -4.74 8.95 18.74
CA ARG A 370 -4.72 8.13 19.96
C ARG A 370 -5.25 8.90 21.16
N ARG A 371 -4.78 10.13 21.37
CA ARG A 371 -5.21 10.98 22.48
C ARG A 371 -6.70 11.33 22.39
N HIS A 372 -7.18 11.72 21.21
CA HIS A 372 -8.59 12.06 21.00
C HIS A 372 -9.52 10.83 21.16
N SER A 373 -9.12 9.66 20.65
CA SER A 373 -9.87 8.42 20.83
C SER A 373 -9.97 7.99 22.30
N PHE A 374 -8.98 8.33 23.13
CA PHE A 374 -9.02 8.06 24.57
C PHE A 374 -10.02 8.96 25.28
N TYR A 375 -10.00 10.28 25.02
CA TYR A 375 -10.96 11.21 25.62
C TYR A 375 -12.41 10.93 25.20
N ARG A 376 -12.65 10.57 23.94
CA ARG A 376 -14.01 10.25 23.48
C ARG A 376 -14.61 9.04 24.20
N ASN A 377 -13.81 7.98 24.38
CA ASN A 377 -14.28 6.79 25.09
C ASN A 377 -14.51 7.06 26.58
N HIS A 378 -13.73 7.97 27.19
CA HIS A 378 -13.91 8.32 28.60
C HIS A 378 -15.13 9.21 28.83
N ASN A 379 -15.38 10.19 27.94
CA ASN A 379 -16.58 11.02 28.02
C ASN A 379 -17.85 10.21 27.74
N GLU A 380 -17.82 9.23 26.83
CA GLU A 380 -18.97 8.33 26.61
C GLU A 380 -19.25 7.45 27.85
N GLU A 381 -18.21 7.03 28.61
CA GLU A 381 -18.36 6.30 29.88
C GLU A 381 -18.89 7.22 31.01
N ASP A 382 -18.42 8.47 31.10
CA ASP A 382 -18.87 9.44 32.12
C ASP A 382 -20.30 9.94 31.86
N ASP A 383 -20.68 10.14 30.59
CA ASP A 383 -22.04 10.55 30.21
C ASP A 383 -23.06 9.41 30.45
N GLU A 384 -22.68 8.13 30.25
CA GLU A 384 -23.54 6.98 30.61
C GLU A 384 -23.75 6.87 32.12
N VAL A 385 -22.73 7.16 32.93
CA VAL A 385 -22.83 7.13 34.40
C VAL A 385 -23.73 8.26 34.90
N LEU A 386 -23.58 9.48 34.36
CA LEU A 386 -24.39 10.63 34.77
C LEU A 386 -25.87 10.50 34.38
N VAL A 387 -26.18 9.87 33.24
CA VAL A 387 -27.57 9.60 32.84
C VAL A 387 -28.23 8.53 33.73
N ASN A 388 -27.45 7.55 34.21
CA ASN A 388 -27.98 6.53 35.12
C ASN A 388 -28.20 7.08 36.54
N ASP A 389 -27.37 7.99 37.04
CA ASP A 389 -27.58 8.60 38.37
C ASP A 389 -28.78 9.56 38.41
N VAL A 390 -29.13 10.22 37.30
CA VAL A 390 -30.31 11.10 37.22
C VAL A 390 -31.63 10.31 37.17
N ASN A 391 -31.61 9.06 36.70
CA ASN A 391 -32.80 8.21 36.61
C ASN A 391 -33.09 7.37 37.89
N VAL A 392 -32.22 7.45 38.90
CA VAL A 392 -32.34 6.73 40.18
C VAL A 392 -32.73 7.66 41.34
N GLY A 393 -32.91 8.96 41.07
CA GLY A 393 -33.31 9.99 42.05
C GLY A 393 -34.80 10.21 42.20
#